data_AF-A0A7C7HVP7-F1
#
_entry.id   AF-A0A7C7HVP7-F1
#
_cell.length_a   1.000
_cell.length_b   1.000
_cell.length_c   1.000
_cell.angle_alpha   90.00
_cell.angle_beta   90.00
_cell.angle_gamma   90.00
#
_symmetry.space_group_name_H-M   'P 1'
#
loop_
_entity.id
_entity.type
_entity.pdbx_description
1 polymer ?
#
loop_
_entity_poly.entity_id
_entity_poly.type
_entity_poly.pdbx_seq_one_letter_code
_entity_poly.pdbx_strand_id
1 'polypeptide(L)'
;MKKVQITGYGGSGKTTLANNLSQKLHIPHYEIDGLFWLENWQMKNTELFTREIGHIVATESWIICGAYNKILKGRIPKQADTIVVLCYPLRIIFWRSLKRTVQRAMTHKRLWGTNYESRTNLLLRPRRTHTGIMVRKYIKNGRYYFLDRAKEFASQRSIVSFNHPKELEQWLTDL
;
A
#
# COMPACT_ATOMS: atom_id res chain seq x y z
N MET A 1 -18.99 -5.19 -0.22
CA MET A 1 -17.66 -4.60 -0.04
C MET A 1 -17.65 -3.19 -0.62
N LYS A 2 -17.67 -2.16 0.23
CA LYS A 2 -17.73 -0.73 -0.17
C LYS A 2 -16.56 0.09 0.37
N LYS A 3 -16.01 -0.26 1.53
CA LYS A 3 -14.95 0.50 2.22
C LYS A 3 -13.72 -0.38 2.45
N VAL A 4 -12.84 -0.44 1.46
CA VAL A 4 -11.76 -1.43 1.39
C VAL A 4 -10.42 -0.81 1.74
N GLN A 5 -9.77 -1.33 2.78
CA GLN A 5 -8.36 -1.06 3.02
C GLN A 5 -7.50 -2.17 2.41
N ILE A 6 -6.48 -1.80 1.65
CA ILE A 6 -5.48 -2.75 1.12
C ILE A 6 -4.12 -2.47 1.77
N THR A 7 -3.56 -3.47 2.45
CA THR A 7 -2.30 -3.35 3.20
C THR A 7 -1.33 -4.50 2.91
N GLY A 8 -0.06 -4.30 3.22
CA GLY A 8 1.03 -5.20 2.84
C GLY A 8 2.35 -4.47 2.52
N TYR A 9 3.42 -5.24 2.37
CA TYR A 9 4.76 -4.70 2.08
C TYR A 9 4.84 -3.97 0.73
N GLY A 10 5.83 -3.08 0.59
CA GLY A 10 6.18 -2.50 -0.72
C GLY A 10 6.47 -3.60 -1.74
N GLY A 11 6.01 -3.44 -2.98
CA GLY A 11 6.17 -4.46 -4.02
C GLY A 11 5.18 -5.64 -3.97
N SER A 12 4.26 -5.70 -3.00
CA SER A 12 3.25 -6.76 -2.93
C SER A 12 2.14 -6.65 -3.99
N GLY A 13 1.98 -5.50 -4.64
CA GLY A 13 0.94 -5.31 -5.68
C GLY A 13 -0.33 -4.61 -5.19
N LYS A 14 -0.31 -3.96 -4.02
CA LYS A 14 -1.46 -3.23 -3.45
C LYS A 14 -2.13 -2.27 -4.44
N THR A 15 -1.34 -1.44 -5.13
CA THR A 15 -1.85 -0.49 -6.11
C THR A 15 -2.55 -1.18 -7.28
N THR A 16 -1.98 -2.27 -7.79
CA THR A 16 -2.58 -3.08 -8.86
C THR A 16 -3.91 -3.66 -8.42
N LEU A 17 -3.94 -4.24 -7.21
CA LEU A 17 -5.16 -4.76 -6.62
C LEU A 17 -6.23 -3.65 -6.45
N ALA A 18 -5.82 -2.49 -5.96
CA ALA A 18 -6.72 -1.38 -5.74
C ALA A 18 -7.35 -0.86 -7.04
N ASN A 19 -6.55 -0.78 -8.12
CA ASN A 19 -7.05 -0.43 -9.46
C ASN A 19 -8.03 -1.48 -10.00
N ASN A 20 -7.69 -2.76 -9.88
CA ASN A 20 -8.57 -3.85 -10.34
C ASN A 20 -9.91 -3.83 -9.59
N LEU A 21 -9.88 -3.67 -8.27
CA LEU A 21 -11.10 -3.57 -7.45
C LEU A 21 -11.90 -2.31 -7.77
N SER A 22 -11.23 -1.18 -8.01
CA SER A 22 -11.88 0.07 -8.38
C SER A 22 -12.65 -0.05 -9.68
N GLN A 23 -12.04 -0.68 -10.70
CA GLN A 23 -12.68 -0.95 -11.98
C GLN A 23 -13.84 -1.94 -11.84
N LYS A 24 -13.65 -3.03 -11.08
CA LYS A 24 -14.66 -4.10 -10.95
C LYS A 24 -15.87 -3.68 -10.12
N LEU A 25 -15.66 -2.90 -9.06
CA LEU A 25 -16.71 -2.49 -8.12
C LEU A 25 -17.27 -1.08 -8.42
N HIS A 26 -16.67 -0.35 -9.37
CA HIS A 26 -16.97 1.05 -9.65
C HIS A 26 -16.85 1.96 -8.40
N ILE A 27 -15.81 1.73 -7.60
CA ILE A 27 -15.53 2.48 -6.35
C ILE A 27 -14.26 3.32 -6.53
N PRO A 28 -14.21 4.58 -6.03
CA PRO A 28 -13.01 5.40 -6.13
C PRO A 28 -11.82 4.80 -5.35
N HIS A 29 -10.66 4.77 -6.00
CA HIS A 29 -9.39 4.35 -5.40
C HIS A 29 -8.50 5.56 -5.06
N TYR A 30 -7.98 5.56 -3.83
CA TYR A 30 -7.03 6.54 -3.33
C TYR A 30 -5.71 5.86 -2.92
N GLU A 31 -4.60 6.27 -3.56
CA GLU A 31 -3.25 5.90 -3.12
C GLU A 31 -2.80 6.85 -2.00
N ILE A 32 -2.63 6.33 -0.78
CA ILE A 32 -2.24 7.18 0.36
C ILE A 32 -0.89 7.87 0.12
N ASP A 33 0.07 7.16 -0.49
CA ASP A 33 1.39 7.72 -0.75
C ASP A 33 1.31 8.99 -1.61
N GLY A 34 0.40 9.05 -2.59
CA GLY A 34 0.19 10.23 -3.43
C GLY A 34 -0.48 11.40 -2.70
N LEU A 35 -1.19 11.14 -1.60
CA LEU A 35 -1.79 12.18 -0.75
C LEU A 35 -0.82 12.71 0.31
N PHE A 36 0.17 11.89 0.71
CA PHE A 36 1.08 12.20 1.80
C PHE A 36 2.35 12.93 1.34
N TRP A 37 2.90 12.56 0.18
CA TRP A 37 4.16 13.11 -0.31
C TRP A 37 3.94 14.27 -1.26
N LEU A 38 4.50 15.42 -0.91
CA LEU A 38 4.64 16.59 -1.78
C LEU A 38 5.87 16.43 -2.68
N GLU A 39 6.10 17.41 -3.55
CA GLU A 39 7.32 17.49 -4.37
C GLU A 39 8.58 17.43 -3.51
N ASN A 40 9.67 16.94 -4.09
CA ASN A 40 10.97 16.75 -3.41
C ASN A 40 10.92 15.87 -2.16
N TRP A 41 10.00 14.89 -2.12
CA TRP A 41 9.79 13.98 -1.00
C TRP A 41 9.50 14.71 0.32
N GLN A 42 8.89 15.89 0.25
CA GLN A 42 8.48 16.62 1.44
C GLN A 42 7.23 15.99 2.06
N MET A 43 7.23 15.83 3.38
CA MET A 43 6.07 15.33 4.11
C MET A 43 5.01 16.43 4.14
N LYS A 44 3.79 16.10 3.70
CA LYS A 44 2.63 16.97 3.92
C LYS A 44 2.40 17.18 5.42
N ASN A 45 1.87 18.35 5.79
CA ASN A 45 1.45 18.61 7.16
C ASN A 45 0.49 17.49 7.63
N THR A 46 0.82 16.89 8.78
CA THR A 46 0.09 15.73 9.32
C THR A 46 -1.37 16.02 9.61
N GLU A 47 -1.72 17.23 10.05
CA GLU A 47 -3.10 17.62 10.35
C GLU A 47 -3.92 17.75 9.07
N LEU A 48 -3.37 18.42 8.05
CA LEU A 48 -4.00 18.53 6.74
C LEU A 48 -4.23 17.15 6.12
N PHE A 49 -3.20 16.30 6.11
CA PHE A 49 -3.30 14.94 5.62
C PHE A 49 -4.35 14.12 6.39
N THR A 50 -4.38 14.24 7.72
CA THR A 50 -5.35 13.56 8.57
C THR A 50 -6.78 14.03 8.28
N ARG A 51 -6.98 15.33 8.05
CA ARG A 51 -8.28 15.92 7.69
C ARG A 51 -8.76 15.42 6.33
N GLU A 52 -7.91 15.43 5.31
CA GLU A 52 -8.24 14.92 3.98
C GLU A 52 -8.65 13.45 4.00
N ILE A 53 -7.86 12.60 4.69
CA ILE A 53 -8.23 11.20 4.88
C ILE A 53 -9.57 11.09 5.62
N GLY A 54 -9.83 11.97 6.60
CA GLY A 54 -11.11 12.06 7.30
C GLY A 54 -12.29 12.26 6.36
N HIS A 55 -12.18 13.18 5.40
CA HIS A 55 -13.20 13.42 4.39
C HIS A 55 -13.40 12.20 3.47
N ILE A 56 -12.32 11.54 3.06
CA ILE A 56 -12.40 10.34 2.22
C ILE A 56 -13.09 9.19 2.96
N VAL A 57 -12.67 8.88 4.19
CA VAL A 57 -13.24 7.70 4.87
C VAL A 57 -14.72 7.86 5.21
N ALA A 58 -15.17 9.12 5.37
CA ALA A 58 -16.56 9.50 5.63
C ALA A 58 -17.49 9.30 4.43
N THR A 59 -16.97 9.16 3.21
CA THR A 59 -17.81 8.84 2.04
C THR A 59 -18.42 7.45 2.15
N GLU A 60 -19.42 7.15 1.31
CA GLU A 60 -20.10 5.85 1.32
C GLU A 60 -19.22 4.69 0.84
N SER A 61 -18.33 4.95 -0.12
CA SER A 61 -17.46 3.95 -0.71
C SER A 61 -16.06 4.51 -1.01
N TRP A 62 -15.05 3.68 -0.80
CA TRP A 62 -13.66 3.98 -1.09
C TRP A 62 -12.81 2.71 -1.10
N ILE A 63 -11.74 2.74 -1.89
CA ILE A 63 -10.64 1.79 -1.81
C ILE A 63 -9.39 2.59 -1.46
N ILE A 64 -8.76 2.31 -0.33
CA ILE A 64 -7.55 2.98 0.09
C ILE A 64 -6.42 1.95 0.19
N CYS A 65 -5.34 2.17 -0.56
CA CYS A 65 -4.15 1.34 -0.47
C CYS A 65 -2.99 2.05 0.25
N GLY A 66 -2.39 1.37 1.22
CA GLY A 66 -1.29 1.92 2.03
C GLY A 66 -1.38 1.56 3.51
N ALA A 67 -0.32 1.86 4.25
CA ALA A 67 -0.22 1.49 5.66
C ALA A 67 0.32 2.64 6.52
N TYR A 68 -0.54 3.65 6.72
CA TYR A 68 -0.25 4.87 7.50
C TYR A 68 -0.93 4.85 8.88
N ASN A 69 -1.19 3.65 9.43
CA ASN A 69 -1.97 3.48 10.66
C ASN A 69 -1.42 4.26 11.87
N LYS A 70 -0.10 4.44 11.97
CA LYS A 70 0.52 5.23 13.06
C LYS A 70 0.13 6.71 12.97
N ILE A 71 0.28 7.31 11.79
CA ILE A 71 -0.03 8.73 11.54
C ILE A 71 -1.53 8.97 11.67
N LEU A 72 -2.33 8.05 11.13
CA LEU A 72 -3.79 8.17 11.07
C LEU A 72 -4.51 7.59 12.30
N LYS A 73 -3.78 7.18 13.34
CA LYS A 73 -4.33 6.58 14.58
C LYS A 73 -5.36 5.47 14.32
N GLY A 74 -5.14 4.66 13.29
CA GLY A 74 -6.03 3.59 12.86
C GLY A 74 -7.36 4.03 12.23
N ARG A 75 -7.51 5.29 11.82
CA ARG A 75 -8.76 5.82 11.24
C ARG A 75 -9.27 5.04 10.03
N ILE A 76 -8.37 4.66 9.11
CA ILE A 76 -8.72 3.89 7.91
C ILE A 76 -9.25 2.51 8.27
N PRO A 77 -8.50 1.63 8.97
CA PRO A 77 -9.02 0.32 9.32
C PRO A 77 -10.32 0.46 10.10
N LYS A 78 -10.45 1.43 11.02
CA LYS A 78 -11.67 1.67 11.79
C LYS A 78 -12.93 1.92 10.95
N GLN A 79 -12.80 2.52 9.76
CA GLN A 79 -13.94 2.79 8.89
C GLN A 79 -14.07 1.80 7.72
N ALA A 80 -13.12 0.87 7.56
CA ALA A 80 -13.18 -0.17 6.55
C ALA A 80 -14.25 -1.21 6.92
N ASP A 81 -14.98 -1.71 5.91
CA ASP A 81 -15.79 -2.93 6.05
C ASP A 81 -14.93 -4.19 5.78
N THR A 82 -13.93 -4.04 4.92
CA THR A 82 -13.03 -5.11 4.47
C THR A 82 -11.58 -4.65 4.49
N ILE A 83 -10.72 -5.44 5.13
CA ILE A 83 -9.27 -5.23 5.13
C ILE A 83 -8.62 -6.38 4.35
N VAL A 84 -8.04 -6.04 3.20
CA VAL A 84 -7.30 -6.99 2.36
C VAL A 84 -5.81 -6.90 2.67
N VAL A 85 -5.20 -8.03 3.00
CA VAL A 85 -3.79 -8.13 3.42
C VAL A 85 -2.98 -9.01 2.46
N LEU A 86 -1.92 -8.46 1.88
CA LEU A 86 -1.01 -9.20 1.01
C LEU A 86 0.22 -9.70 1.79
N CYS A 87 0.22 -10.98 2.13
CA CYS A 87 1.22 -11.69 2.93
C CYS A 87 2.18 -12.51 2.05
N TYR A 88 2.82 -11.88 1.06
CA TYR A 88 3.69 -12.60 0.12
C TYR A 88 5.10 -12.84 0.68
N PRO A 89 5.75 -13.96 0.32
CA PRO A 89 7.10 -14.25 0.75
C PRO A 89 8.11 -13.24 0.19
N LEU A 90 9.20 -13.01 0.92
CA LEU A 90 10.22 -12.00 0.61
C LEU A 90 10.72 -12.10 -0.84
N ARG A 91 10.96 -13.31 -1.35
CA ARG A 91 11.42 -13.54 -2.73
C ARG A 91 10.51 -12.87 -3.76
N ILE A 92 9.19 -12.99 -3.62
CA ILE A 92 8.22 -12.44 -4.58
C ILE A 92 8.23 -10.91 -4.53
N ILE A 93 8.10 -10.34 -3.32
CA ILE A 93 8.05 -8.88 -3.14
C ILE A 93 9.38 -8.22 -3.53
N PHE A 94 10.51 -8.87 -3.25
CA PHE A 94 11.84 -8.39 -3.60
C PHE A 94 12.02 -8.33 -5.11
N TRP A 95 11.78 -9.43 -5.83
CA TRP A 95 11.94 -9.46 -7.29
C TRP A 95 11.02 -8.45 -7.99
N ARG A 96 9.76 -8.34 -7.55
CA ARG A 96 8.83 -7.33 -8.07
C ARG A 96 9.30 -5.90 -7.83
N SER A 97 9.76 -5.61 -6.60
CA SER A 97 10.25 -4.28 -6.24
C SER A 97 11.53 -3.92 -6.99
N LEU A 98 12.46 -4.87 -7.13
CA LEU A 98 13.71 -4.70 -7.87
C LEU A 98 13.44 -4.41 -9.35
N LYS A 99 12.63 -5.24 -10.03
CA LYS A 99 12.24 -5.03 -11.42
C LYS A 99 11.63 -3.64 -11.65
N ARG A 100 10.71 -3.23 -10.76
CA ARG A 100 10.08 -1.90 -10.81
C ARG A 100 11.09 -0.77 -10.65
N THR A 101 12.03 -0.93 -9.72
CA THR A 101 13.06 0.08 -9.43
C THR A 101 14.01 0.24 -10.63
N VAL A 102 14.44 -0.88 -11.24
CA VAL A 102 15.27 -0.87 -12.44
C VAL A 102 14.53 -0.22 -13.61
N GLN A 103 13.26 -0.59 -13.84
CA GLN A 103 12.44 0.02 -14.88
C GLN A 103 12.26 1.53 -14.69
N ARG A 104 12.03 2.00 -13.46
CA ARG A 104 11.89 3.43 -13.14
C ARG A 104 13.19 4.19 -13.33
N ALA A 105 14.32 3.60 -12.93
CA ALA A 105 15.64 4.19 -13.12
C ALA A 105 16.02 4.34 -14.61
N MET A 106 15.49 3.46 -15.48
CA MET A 106 15.68 3.56 -16.93
C MET A 106 14.71 4.55 -17.59
N THR A 107 13.47 4.62 -17.10
CA THR A 107 12.38 5.41 -17.74
C THR A 107 12.22 6.83 -17.20
N HIS A 108 12.92 7.21 -16.12
CA HIS A 108 12.75 8.51 -15.45
C HIS A 108 11.28 8.88 -15.15
N LYS A 109 10.46 7.87 -14.87
CA LYS A 109 9.02 8.10 -14.64
C LYS A 109 8.80 8.81 -13.30
N ARG A 110 8.04 9.92 -13.33
CA ARG A 110 7.58 10.59 -12.12
C ARG A 110 6.69 9.66 -11.27
N LEU A 111 6.96 9.61 -9.97
CA LEU A 111 6.16 8.97 -8.95
C LEU A 111 5.09 9.96 -8.48
N TRP A 112 3.82 9.55 -8.62
CA TRP A 112 2.65 10.35 -8.22
C TRP A 112 2.65 11.78 -8.78
N GLY A 113 3.27 12.00 -9.94
CA GLY A 113 3.37 13.31 -10.58
C GLY A 113 4.38 14.28 -9.96
N THR A 114 4.92 13.98 -8.78
CA THR A 114 5.65 14.94 -7.93
C THR A 114 7.13 14.61 -7.72
N ASN A 115 7.53 13.32 -7.83
CA ASN A 115 8.85 12.89 -7.39
C ASN A 115 9.57 11.97 -8.37
N TYR A 116 10.90 11.91 -8.30
CA TYR A 116 11.71 10.94 -9.03
C TYR A 116 12.36 9.95 -8.07
N GLU A 117 12.50 8.69 -8.52
CA GLU A 117 13.38 7.74 -7.84
C GLU A 117 14.84 8.14 -8.09
N SER A 118 15.58 8.46 -7.03
CA SER A 118 16.98 8.87 -7.13
C SER A 118 17.86 7.71 -7.63
N ARG A 119 18.40 7.86 -8.85
CA ARG A 119 19.32 6.90 -9.49
C ARG A 119 20.61 6.70 -8.69
N THR A 120 21.12 7.75 -8.06
CA THR A 120 22.34 7.72 -7.22
C THR A 120 22.12 6.92 -5.94
N ASN A 121 20.96 7.06 -5.30
CA ASN A 121 20.61 6.26 -4.13
C ASN A 121 20.41 4.77 -4.44
N LEU A 122 20.05 4.42 -5.68
CA LEU A 122 19.89 3.03 -6.10
C LEU A 122 21.21 2.25 -6.05
N LEU A 123 22.30 2.88 -6.52
CA LEU A 123 23.63 2.27 -6.60
C LEU A 123 24.45 2.47 -5.33
N LEU A 124 24.52 3.71 -4.81
CA LEU A 124 25.43 4.06 -3.71
C LEU A 124 24.81 3.82 -2.34
N ARG A 125 23.47 3.81 -2.23
CA ARG A 125 22.75 3.71 -0.95
C ARG A 125 21.54 2.78 -1.06
N PRO A 126 21.70 1.51 -1.51
CA PRO A 126 20.60 0.58 -1.76
C PRO A 126 19.69 0.38 -0.54
N ARG A 127 20.28 0.48 0.65
CA ARG A 127 19.61 0.44 1.96
C ARG A 127 18.64 1.60 2.23
N ARG A 128 18.81 2.74 1.56
CA ARG A 128 17.92 3.93 1.65
C ARG A 128 16.86 3.95 0.54
N THR A 129 16.90 3.00 -0.39
CA THR A 129 15.85 2.85 -1.41
C THR A 129 14.56 2.33 -0.80
N HIS A 130 13.43 2.53 -1.48
CA HIS A 130 12.15 1.93 -1.11
C HIS A 130 12.27 0.40 -0.91
N THR A 131 12.95 -0.28 -1.83
CA THR A 131 13.21 -1.73 -1.75
C THR A 131 14.04 -2.09 -0.53
N GLY A 132 15.12 -1.35 -0.25
CA GLY A 132 15.97 -1.61 0.93
C GLY A 132 15.26 -1.39 2.26
N ILE A 133 14.46 -0.33 2.36
CA ILE A 133 13.63 -0.04 3.54
C ILE A 133 12.58 -1.15 3.74
N MET A 134 11.93 -1.57 2.65
CA MET A 134 10.95 -2.66 2.67
C MET A 134 11.57 -3.97 3.16
N VAL A 135 12.72 -4.38 2.60
CA VAL A 135 13.42 -5.63 2.98
C VAL A 135 13.78 -5.63 4.46
N ARG A 136 14.34 -4.52 4.97
CA ARG A 136 14.66 -4.38 6.41
C ARG A 136 13.43 -4.49 7.28
N LYS A 137 12.33 -3.83 6.89
CA LYS A 137 11.06 -3.92 7.62
C LYS A 137 10.52 -5.35 7.63
N TYR A 138 10.65 -6.07 6.53
CA TYR A 138 10.25 -7.47 6.41
C TYR A 138 11.09 -8.38 7.30
N ILE A 139 12.41 -8.26 7.25
CA ILE A 139 13.32 -9.07 8.09
C ILE A 139 13.04 -8.81 9.58
N LYS A 140 12.83 -7.55 9.95
CA LYS A 140 12.57 -7.16 11.34
C LYS A 140 11.23 -7.67 11.87
N ASN A 141 10.15 -7.55 11.09
CA ASN A 141 8.80 -7.77 11.59
C ASN A 141 8.14 -9.07 11.10
N GLY A 142 8.81 -9.79 10.20
CA GLY A 142 8.29 -11.01 9.61
C GLY A 142 7.22 -10.79 8.53
N ARG A 143 6.81 -11.92 7.94
CA ARG A 143 5.86 -11.99 6.82
C ARG A 143 4.47 -11.46 7.16
N TYR A 144 3.97 -11.82 8.35
CA TYR A 144 2.58 -11.60 8.75
C TYR A 144 2.34 -10.27 9.47
N TYR A 145 3.35 -9.41 9.57
CA TYR A 145 3.27 -8.12 10.25
C TYR A 145 1.98 -7.33 9.98
N PHE A 146 1.56 -7.21 8.72
CA PHE A 146 0.34 -6.46 8.38
C PHE A 146 -0.95 -7.21 8.70
N LEU A 147 -0.92 -8.54 8.69
CA LEU A 147 -2.07 -9.37 9.07
C LEU A 147 -2.30 -9.27 10.58
N ASP A 148 -1.23 -9.34 11.37
CA ASP A 148 -1.31 -9.21 12.83
C ASP A 148 -1.88 -7.84 13.24
N ARG A 149 -1.53 -6.78 12.49
CA ARG A 149 -2.12 -5.43 12.67
C ARG A 149 -3.57 -5.34 12.22
N ALA A 150 -3.95 -6.06 11.17
CA ALA A 150 -5.33 -6.09 10.71
C ALA A 150 -6.23 -6.82 11.73
N LYS A 151 -5.72 -7.90 12.35
CA LYS A 151 -6.44 -8.68 13.38
C LYS A 151 -6.88 -7.86 14.59
N GLU A 152 -6.18 -6.76 14.90
CA GLU A 152 -6.61 -5.78 15.93
C GLU A 152 -8.03 -5.23 15.66
N PHE A 153 -8.55 -5.34 14.43
CA PHE A 153 -9.85 -4.83 14.00
C PHE A 153 -10.86 -5.93 13.61
N ALA A 154 -10.52 -7.21 13.80
CA ALA A 154 -11.28 -8.35 13.30
C ALA A 154 -12.69 -8.48 13.87
N SER A 155 -12.94 -7.98 15.09
CA SER A 155 -14.22 -8.09 15.77
C SER A 155 -15.37 -7.34 15.07
N GLN A 156 -15.07 -6.42 14.16
CA GLN A 156 -16.07 -5.57 13.50
C GLN A 156 -15.95 -5.58 11.97
N ARG A 157 -14.97 -6.31 11.40
CA ARG A 157 -14.55 -6.13 10.00
C ARG A 157 -14.15 -7.44 9.37
N SER A 158 -14.44 -7.58 8.08
CA SER A 158 -13.96 -8.71 7.29
C SER A 158 -12.47 -8.54 7.02
N ILE A 159 -11.68 -9.58 7.31
CA ILE A 159 -10.24 -9.61 6.99
C ILE A 159 -10.00 -10.72 5.98
N VAL A 160 -9.47 -10.35 4.83
CA VAL A 160 -9.10 -11.29 3.76
C VAL A 160 -7.59 -11.20 3.57
N SER A 161 -6.90 -12.32 3.59
CA SER A 161 -5.43 -12.34 3.45
C SER A 161 -4.96 -13.34 2.42
N PHE A 162 -3.95 -12.97 1.64
CA PHE A 162 -3.40 -13.80 0.57
C PHE A 162 -1.92 -14.07 0.81
N ASN A 163 -1.54 -15.33 0.74
CA ASN A 163 -0.17 -15.80 0.89
C ASN A 163 0.56 -15.92 -0.45
N HIS A 164 -0.19 -16.04 -1.55
CA HIS A 164 0.36 -16.15 -2.89
C HIS A 164 -0.44 -15.29 -3.91
N PRO A 165 0.21 -14.72 -4.95
CA PRO A 165 -0.48 -13.99 -6.02
C PRO A 165 -1.61 -14.76 -6.69
N LYS A 166 -1.44 -16.06 -6.92
CA LYS A 166 -2.47 -16.92 -7.51
C LYS A 166 -3.77 -16.96 -6.69
N GLU A 167 -3.67 -16.96 -5.35
CA GLU A 167 -4.86 -16.92 -4.48
C GLU A 167 -5.62 -15.61 -4.65
N LEU A 168 -4.89 -14.49 -4.82
CA LEU A 168 -5.49 -13.19 -5.08
C LEU A 168 -6.15 -13.14 -6.47
N GLU A 169 -5.51 -13.71 -7.48
CA GLU A 169 -6.04 -13.76 -8.85
C GLU A 169 -7.33 -14.59 -8.92
N GLN A 170 -7.36 -15.73 -8.23
CA GLN A 170 -8.58 -16.54 -8.13
C GLN A 170 -9.70 -15.76 -7.44
N TRP A 171 -9.41 -15.17 -6.27
CA TRP A 171 -10.38 -14.36 -5.54
C TRP A 171 -10.91 -13.17 -6.35
N LEU A 172 -10.05 -12.51 -7.14
CA LEU A 172 -10.46 -11.44 -8.04
C LEU A 172 -11.34 -11.93 -9.19
N THR A 173 -11.18 -13.18 -9.62
CA THR A 173 -12.02 -13.79 -10.67
C THR A 173 -13.41 -14.07 -10.12
N ASP A 174 -13.49 -14.59 -8.90
CA ASP A 174 -14.73 -15.02 -8.23
C ASP A 174 -15.57 -13.86 -7.66
N LEU A 175 -15.00 -12.64 -7.58
CA LEU A 175 -15.68 -11.45 -7.02
C LEU A 175 -16.85 -10.93 -7.87
#